data_AF-A0A660PVI8-F1
#
_entry.id   AF-A0A660PVI8-F1
#
_cell.length_a   1.000
_cell.length_b   1.000
_cell.length_c   1.000
_cell.angle_alpha   90.00
_cell.angle_beta   90.00
_cell.angle_gamma   90.00
#
_symmetry.space_group_name_H-M   'P 1'
#
loop_
_entity.id
_entity.type
_entity.pdbx_description
1 polymer ?
#
loop_
_entity_poly.entity_id
_entity_poly.type
_entity_poly.pdbx_seq_one_letter_code
_entity_poly.pdbx_strand_id
1 'polypeptide(L)'
;MSLCVFALFLACIQERPYSKADKTSPVSDRLAEMVTADQRLRSDDTLDYGIVAETDRLHREVVFELLAEGAITEATDLHRAALILQHADPSSCRECYFLAYQLAKRAVELGLDNARGMVAGCLDRYLVFSGKPQKYGTQYNQDSVGIWYLFPIDTLTSDSQRVVWNVPPLDSLKIEIDLLNGH
;
A
#
# COMPACT_ATOMS: atom_id res chain seq x y z
N MET A 1 17.05 -58.00 8.14
CA MET A 1 16.21 -57.19 7.25
C MET A 1 15.55 -56.13 8.12
N SER A 2 15.98 -54.87 7.93
CA SER A 2 15.70 -53.75 8.84
C SER A 2 14.30 -53.19 8.58
N LEU A 3 13.45 -53.12 9.61
CA LEU A 3 12.22 -52.34 9.59
C LEU A 3 12.57 -50.85 9.75
N CYS A 4 12.19 -50.02 8.78
CA CYS A 4 12.18 -48.57 8.93
C CYS A 4 10.71 -48.11 8.89
N VAL A 5 10.19 -47.72 10.04
CA VAL A 5 8.86 -47.10 10.21
C VAL A 5 9.00 -45.62 9.85
N PHE A 6 8.41 -45.20 8.73
CA PHE A 6 8.23 -43.79 8.40
C PHE A 6 6.94 -43.31 9.08
N ALA A 7 7.08 -42.61 10.21
CA ALA A 7 5.99 -41.85 10.81
C ALA A 7 5.83 -40.52 10.07
N LEU A 8 4.89 -40.46 9.14
CA LEU A 8 4.40 -39.20 8.56
C LEU A 8 3.53 -38.51 9.61
N PHE A 9 4.08 -37.48 10.26
CA PHE A 9 3.30 -36.52 11.04
C PHE A 9 2.46 -35.69 10.06
N LEU A 10 1.24 -36.15 9.80
CA LEU A 10 0.20 -35.31 9.22
C LEU A 10 -0.24 -34.33 10.31
N ALA A 11 0.39 -33.15 10.35
CA ALA A 11 -0.12 -32.04 11.13
C ALA A 11 -1.52 -31.72 10.61
N CYS A 12 -2.55 -32.05 11.38
CA CYS A 12 -3.91 -31.57 11.16
C CYS A 12 -3.87 -30.04 11.11
N ILE A 13 -3.93 -29.47 9.91
CA ILE A 13 -4.40 -28.11 9.72
C ILE A 13 -5.88 -28.15 10.10
N GLN A 14 -6.18 -27.88 11.37
CA GLN A 14 -7.54 -27.60 11.79
C GLN A 14 -7.88 -26.22 11.23
N GLU A 15 -8.66 -26.18 10.15
CA GLU A 15 -9.33 -24.95 9.73
C GLU A 15 -10.21 -24.47 10.90
N ARG A 16 -9.83 -23.35 11.52
CA ARG A 16 -10.68 -22.69 12.51
C ARG A 16 -11.90 -22.15 11.75
N PRO A 17 -13.13 -22.49 12.16
CA PRO A 17 -14.31 -21.91 11.55
C PRO A 17 -14.30 -20.40 11.79
N TYR A 18 -14.41 -19.62 10.71
CA TYR A 18 -14.56 -18.18 10.76
C TYR A 18 -15.89 -17.83 11.45
N SER A 19 -15.79 -17.28 12.67
CA SER A 19 -16.95 -16.79 13.43
C SER A 19 -17.06 -15.28 13.26
N LYS A 20 -18.11 -14.84 12.56
CA LYS A 20 -18.49 -13.43 12.42
C LYS A 20 -19.04 -12.91 13.75
N ALA A 21 -18.15 -12.47 14.64
CA ALA A 21 -18.45 -11.61 15.78
C ALA A 21 -17.24 -10.68 15.98
N ASP A 22 -17.41 -9.43 15.55
CA ASP A 22 -16.39 -8.38 15.52
C ASP A 22 -16.01 -7.99 16.95
N LYS A 23 -14.93 -8.58 17.47
CA LYS A 23 -14.12 -7.95 18.52
C LYS A 23 -12.91 -7.41 17.78
N THR A 24 -12.82 -6.09 17.64
CA THR A 24 -11.63 -5.46 17.08
C THR A 24 -10.42 -5.85 17.93
N SER A 25 -9.34 -6.26 17.26
CA SER A 25 -8.08 -6.60 17.93
C SER A 25 -7.40 -5.31 18.41
N PRO A 26 -6.67 -5.29 19.53
CA PRO A 26 -5.85 -4.15 19.92
C PRO A 26 -4.90 -3.67 18.82
N VAL A 27 -4.46 -4.58 17.94
CA VAL A 27 -3.65 -4.24 16.75
C VAL A 27 -4.46 -3.45 15.74
N SER A 28 -5.70 -3.87 15.48
CA SER A 28 -6.61 -3.21 14.54
C SER A 28 -6.97 -1.80 15.03
N ASP A 29 -7.23 -1.64 16.32
CA ASP A 29 -7.52 -0.35 16.93
C ASP A 29 -6.30 0.57 16.84
N ARG A 30 -5.10 0.08 17.20
CA ARG A 30 -3.84 0.84 17.11
C ARG A 30 -3.56 1.31 15.68
N LEU A 31 -3.68 0.42 14.69
CA LEU A 31 -3.47 0.79 13.28
C LEU A 31 -4.53 1.79 12.78
N ALA A 32 -5.78 1.66 13.23
CA ALA A 32 -6.84 2.61 12.89
C ALA A 32 -6.58 4.00 13.48
N GLU A 33 -6.09 4.09 14.72
CA GLU A 33 -5.68 5.34 15.36
C GLU A 33 -4.50 5.99 14.62
N MET A 34 -3.48 5.20 14.25
CA MET A 34 -2.33 5.70 13.48
C MET A 34 -2.74 6.26 12.12
N VAL A 35 -3.62 5.56 11.40
CA VAL A 35 -4.18 6.07 10.13
C VAL A 35 -4.99 7.35 10.37
N THR A 36 -5.79 7.40 11.42
CA THR A 36 -6.58 8.61 11.73
C THR A 36 -5.67 9.81 12.01
N ALA A 37 -4.59 9.62 12.77
CA ALA A 37 -3.60 10.65 13.04
C ALA A 37 -2.86 11.09 11.76
N ASP A 38 -2.44 10.12 10.93
CA ASP A 38 -1.77 10.35 9.64
C ASP A 38 -2.62 11.19 8.67
N GLN A 39 -3.91 10.84 8.54
CA GLN A 39 -4.84 11.57 7.66
C GLN A 39 -5.19 12.95 8.22
N ARG A 40 -5.33 13.08 9.55
CA ARG A 40 -5.59 14.37 10.19
C ARG A 40 -4.46 15.36 9.95
N LEU A 41 -3.20 14.93 10.09
CA LEU A 41 -2.05 15.79 9.81
C LEU A 41 -2.09 16.34 8.38
N ARG A 42 -2.42 15.49 7.39
CA ARG A 42 -2.48 15.87 5.96
C ARG A 42 -3.70 16.67 5.54
N SER A 43 -4.70 16.78 6.42
CA SER A 43 -5.89 17.60 6.19
C SER A 43 -5.77 19.03 6.73
N ASP A 44 -4.66 19.36 7.40
CA ASP A 44 -4.42 20.68 7.98
C ASP A 44 -3.81 21.65 6.96
N ASP A 45 -4.48 22.78 6.72
CA ASP A 45 -4.03 23.84 5.81
C ASP A 45 -2.70 24.50 6.25
N THR A 46 -2.28 24.29 7.51
CA THR A 46 -1.02 24.79 8.09
C THR A 46 0.07 23.72 8.22
N LEU A 47 -0.04 22.65 7.41
CA LEU A 47 0.84 21.48 7.37
C LEU A 47 2.32 21.78 7.65
N ASP A 48 2.83 21.28 8.77
CA ASP A 48 4.26 21.25 9.07
C ASP A 48 4.88 19.94 8.54
N TYR A 49 5.60 20.03 7.42
CA TYR A 49 6.26 18.90 6.79
C TYR A 49 7.27 18.19 7.69
N GLY A 50 7.90 18.90 8.64
CA GLY A 50 8.83 18.28 9.60
C GLY A 50 8.10 17.36 10.58
N ILE A 51 6.93 17.80 11.07
CA ILE A 51 6.07 16.99 11.95
C ILE A 51 5.53 15.77 11.21
N VAL A 52 5.10 15.94 9.95
CA VAL A 52 4.63 14.84 9.11
C VAL A 52 5.73 13.80 8.91
N ALA A 53 6.93 14.23 8.50
CA ALA A 53 8.04 13.32 8.24
C ALA A 53 8.45 12.52 9.49
N GLU A 54 8.48 13.17 10.66
CA GLU A 54 8.78 12.48 11.92
C GLU A 54 7.67 11.53 12.34
N THR A 55 6.40 11.91 12.12
CA THR A 55 5.25 11.03 12.39
C THR A 55 5.27 9.80 11.49
N ASP A 56 5.55 9.96 10.19
CA ASP A 56 5.68 8.86 9.24
C ASP A 56 6.83 7.91 9.62
N ARG A 57 7.94 8.46 10.14
CA ARG A 57 9.07 7.67 10.66
C ARG A 57 8.65 6.82 11.86
N LEU A 58 8.01 7.44 12.86
CA LEU A 58 7.55 6.74 14.07
C LEU A 58 6.48 5.69 13.76
N HIS A 59 5.51 6.02 12.90
CA HIS A 59 4.48 5.07 12.50
C HIS A 59 5.04 3.89 11.71
N ARG A 60 6.04 4.12 10.85
CA ARG A 60 6.74 3.04 10.15
C ARG A 60 7.41 2.07 11.11
N GLU A 61 8.07 2.56 12.16
CA GLU A 61 8.73 1.72 13.16
C GLU A 61 7.72 0.80 13.87
N VAL A 62 6.56 1.36 14.28
CA VAL A 62 5.47 0.57 14.87
C VAL A 62 4.93 -0.49 13.90
N VAL A 63 4.73 -0.14 12.63
CA VAL A 63 4.28 -1.13 11.64
C VAL A 63 5.30 -2.25 11.47
N PHE A 64 6.60 -1.94 11.48
CA PHE A 64 7.66 -2.96 11.39
C PHE A 64 7.68 -3.89 12.59
N GLU A 65 7.51 -3.37 13.80
CA GLU A 65 7.38 -4.19 15.02
C GLU A 65 6.20 -5.15 14.91
N LEU A 66 5.02 -4.64 14.56
CA LEU A 66 3.79 -5.45 14.42
C LEU A 66 3.92 -6.51 13.31
N LEU A 67 4.62 -6.19 12.21
CA LEU A 67 4.91 -7.16 11.14
C LEU A 67 5.88 -8.25 11.63
N ALA A 68 6.93 -7.88 12.35
CA ALA A 68 7.91 -8.82 12.88
C ALA A 68 7.30 -9.79 13.91
N GLU A 69 6.31 -9.32 14.67
CA GLU A 69 5.52 -10.13 15.61
C GLU A 69 4.47 -11.01 14.91
N GLY A 70 4.23 -10.81 13.60
CA GLY A 70 3.17 -11.50 12.87
C GLY A 70 1.76 -11.07 13.32
N ALA A 71 1.63 -9.87 13.88
CA ALA A 71 0.40 -9.37 14.48
C ALA A 71 -0.59 -8.80 13.43
N ILE A 72 -0.09 -8.36 12.26
CA ILE A 72 -0.89 -7.83 11.16
C ILE A 72 -1.36 -8.98 10.26
N THR A 73 -2.59 -9.45 10.48
CA THR A 73 -3.12 -10.64 9.80
C THR A 73 -4.43 -10.39 9.04
N GLU A 74 -5.26 -9.48 9.54
CA GLU A 74 -6.55 -9.14 8.93
C GLU A 74 -6.38 -8.27 7.67
N ALA A 75 -7.28 -8.41 6.70
CA ALA A 75 -7.24 -7.67 5.44
C ALA A 75 -7.24 -6.14 5.66
N THR A 76 -8.04 -5.65 6.61
CA THR A 76 -8.11 -4.23 6.95
C THR A 76 -6.83 -3.70 7.58
N ASP A 77 -6.14 -4.53 8.37
CA ASP A 77 -4.92 -4.13 9.06
C ASP A 77 -3.74 -4.12 8.10
N LEU A 78 -3.68 -5.09 7.17
CA LEU A 78 -2.74 -5.07 6.04
C LEU A 78 -2.91 -3.80 5.20
N HIS A 79 -4.15 -3.40 4.91
CA HIS A 79 -4.42 -2.17 4.16
C HIS A 79 -4.02 -0.90 4.92
N ARG A 80 -4.31 -0.82 6.23
CA ARG A 80 -3.88 0.31 7.10
C ARG A 80 -2.36 0.40 7.18
N ALA A 81 -1.68 -0.73 7.35
CA ALA A 81 -0.23 -0.80 7.34
C ALA A 81 0.36 -0.37 5.99
N ALA A 82 -0.24 -0.80 4.88
CA ALA A 82 0.15 -0.33 3.55
C ALA A 82 -0.03 1.19 3.41
N LEU A 83 -1.16 1.74 3.90
CA LEU A 83 -1.42 3.18 3.87
C LEU A 83 -0.34 3.99 4.62
N ILE A 84 0.06 3.52 5.80
CA ILE A 84 1.12 4.15 6.59
C ILE A 84 2.47 4.06 5.86
N LEU A 85 2.85 2.86 5.40
CA LEU A 85 4.16 2.63 4.79
C LEU A 85 4.32 3.34 3.44
N GLN A 86 3.23 3.56 2.70
CA GLN A 86 3.29 4.25 1.42
C GLN A 86 3.69 5.72 1.55
N HIS A 87 3.61 6.31 2.74
CA HIS A 87 4.02 7.69 3.03
C HIS A 87 5.48 7.83 3.44
N ALA A 88 6.24 6.73 3.56
CA ALA A 88 7.64 6.80 3.95
C ALA A 88 8.44 7.74 3.02
N ASP A 89 9.36 8.51 3.61
CA ASP A 89 10.32 9.29 2.84
C ASP A 89 11.19 8.34 1.99
N PRO A 90 11.21 8.50 0.65
CA PRO A 90 11.93 7.62 -0.26
C PRO A 90 13.45 7.63 -0.05
N SER A 91 14.01 8.71 0.49
CA SER A 91 15.43 8.80 0.84
C SER A 91 15.80 7.89 2.03
N SER A 92 14.82 7.60 2.90
CA SER A 92 15.01 6.79 4.10
C SER A 92 14.53 5.34 3.94
N CYS A 93 13.43 5.12 3.22
CA CYS A 93 12.83 3.79 3.05
C CYS A 93 12.03 3.69 1.75
N ARG A 94 12.69 3.75 0.59
CA ARG A 94 12.04 3.46 -0.69
C ARG A 94 11.43 2.05 -0.74
N GLU A 95 12.08 1.08 -0.10
CA GLU A 95 11.62 -0.32 -0.03
C GLU A 95 10.29 -0.45 0.72
N CYS A 96 9.92 0.54 1.55
CA CYS A 96 8.60 0.60 2.18
C CYS A 96 7.47 0.65 1.16
N TYR A 97 7.66 1.25 -0.02
CA TYR A 97 6.63 1.26 -1.06
C TYR A 97 6.39 -0.13 -1.63
N PHE A 98 7.45 -0.93 -1.79
CA PHE A 98 7.29 -2.30 -2.24
C PHE A 98 6.63 -3.18 -1.17
N LEU A 99 6.99 -2.98 0.10
CA LEU A 99 6.31 -3.64 1.21
C LEU A 99 4.82 -3.24 1.28
N ALA A 100 4.50 -1.95 1.15
CA ALA A 100 3.12 -1.45 1.08
C ALA A 100 2.34 -2.09 -0.07
N TYR A 101 2.97 -2.22 -1.25
CA TYR A 101 2.39 -2.96 -2.38
C TYR A 101 2.06 -4.41 -2.02
N GLN A 102 2.98 -5.13 -1.38
CA GLN A 102 2.77 -6.53 -0.98
C GLN A 102 1.64 -6.66 0.06
N LEU A 103 1.58 -5.76 1.04
CA LEU A 103 0.53 -5.74 2.06
C LEU A 103 -0.85 -5.42 1.45
N ALA A 104 -0.94 -4.38 0.62
CA ALA A 104 -2.18 -4.03 -0.08
C ALA A 104 -2.64 -5.16 -1.00
N LYS A 105 -1.71 -5.81 -1.72
CA LYS A 105 -2.02 -6.96 -2.58
C LYS A 105 -2.56 -8.13 -1.75
N ARG A 106 -1.96 -8.40 -0.59
CA ARG A 106 -2.45 -9.44 0.32
C ARG A 106 -3.83 -9.11 0.87
N ALA A 107 -4.12 -7.83 1.17
CA ALA A 107 -5.44 -7.40 1.59
C ALA A 107 -6.51 -7.68 0.50
N VAL A 108 -6.21 -7.39 -0.77
CA VAL A 108 -7.10 -7.72 -1.90
C VAL A 108 -7.31 -9.24 -2.01
N GLU A 109 -6.25 -10.04 -1.87
CA GLU A 109 -6.34 -11.51 -1.89
C GLU A 109 -7.21 -12.08 -0.76
N LEU A 110 -7.34 -11.34 0.34
CA LEU A 110 -8.24 -11.66 1.46
C LEU A 110 -9.67 -11.08 1.29
N GLY A 111 -9.97 -10.48 0.14
CA GLY A 111 -11.30 -10.00 -0.21
C GLY A 111 -11.54 -8.50 0.02
N LEU A 112 -10.50 -7.72 0.37
CA LEU A 112 -10.64 -6.28 0.57
C LEU A 112 -10.49 -5.52 -0.77
N ASP A 113 -11.58 -5.48 -1.54
CA ASP A 113 -11.60 -4.94 -2.90
C ASP A 113 -11.26 -3.45 -3.02
N ASN A 114 -11.57 -2.65 -1.99
CA ASN A 114 -11.22 -1.22 -2.00
C ASN A 114 -9.71 -0.96 -1.88
N ALA A 115 -8.89 -1.97 -1.58
CA ALA A 115 -7.44 -1.84 -1.57
C ALA A 115 -6.79 -1.90 -2.97
N ARG A 116 -7.53 -2.26 -4.03
CA ARG A 116 -6.97 -2.46 -5.39
C ARG A 116 -6.22 -1.24 -5.94
N GLY A 117 -6.77 -0.03 -5.77
CA GLY A 117 -6.11 1.22 -6.19
C GLY A 117 -4.78 1.46 -5.48
N MET A 118 -4.71 1.11 -4.18
CA MET A 118 -3.49 1.22 -3.39
C MET A 118 -2.40 0.26 -3.87
N VAL A 119 -2.78 -0.93 -4.36
CA VAL A 119 -1.82 -1.87 -4.96
C VAL A 119 -1.09 -1.23 -6.14
N ALA A 120 -1.83 -0.64 -7.09
CA ALA A 120 -1.23 0.06 -8.23
C ALA A 120 -0.40 1.26 -7.77
N GLY A 121 -0.95 2.07 -6.87
CA GLY A 121 -0.31 3.24 -6.28
C GLY A 121 1.08 2.94 -5.68
N CYS A 122 1.15 1.93 -4.83
CA CYS A 122 2.38 1.56 -4.14
C CYS A 122 3.44 0.99 -5.09
N LEU A 123 3.02 0.16 -6.07
CA LEU A 123 3.96 -0.38 -7.06
C LEU A 123 4.54 0.73 -7.94
N ASP A 124 3.70 1.61 -8.45
CA ASP A 124 4.13 2.71 -9.29
C ASP A 124 5.04 3.66 -8.53
N ARG A 125 4.75 3.95 -7.25
CA ARG A 125 5.65 4.73 -6.39
C ARG A 125 7.01 4.06 -6.24
N TYR A 126 7.04 2.75 -5.94
CA TYR A 126 8.29 2.00 -5.87
C TYR A 126 9.09 2.07 -7.18
N LEU A 127 8.43 1.94 -8.33
CA LEU A 127 9.07 2.01 -9.65
C LEU A 127 9.65 3.41 -9.93
N VAL A 128 8.86 4.46 -9.73
CA VAL A 128 9.27 5.85 -9.97
C VAL A 128 10.47 6.21 -9.10
N PHE A 129 10.41 5.95 -7.79
CA PHE A 129 11.53 6.24 -6.89
C PHE A 129 12.73 5.29 -7.07
N SER A 130 12.57 4.23 -7.86
CA SER A 130 13.66 3.37 -8.33
C SER A 130 14.19 3.77 -9.72
N GLY A 131 13.74 4.90 -10.27
CA GLY A 131 14.15 5.41 -11.59
C GLY A 131 13.60 4.60 -12.76
N LYS A 132 12.51 3.86 -12.56
CA LYS A 132 11.86 3.03 -13.59
C LYS A 132 10.54 3.66 -14.03
N PRO A 133 10.08 3.39 -15.27
CA PRO A 133 8.73 3.74 -15.67
C PRO A 133 7.71 3.08 -14.74
N GLN A 134 6.69 3.84 -14.35
CA GLN A 134 5.57 3.33 -13.59
C GLN A 134 4.71 2.40 -14.46
N LYS A 135 3.99 1.47 -13.83
CA LYS A 135 3.23 0.47 -14.56
C LYS A 135 1.84 0.97 -14.94
N TYR A 136 1.11 1.57 -14.01
CA TYR A 136 -0.32 1.85 -14.16
C TYR A 136 -0.64 3.31 -14.43
N GLY A 137 0.21 4.25 -14.02
CA GLY A 137 0.02 5.69 -14.24
C GLY A 137 -0.54 6.42 -13.01
N THR A 138 -0.29 5.93 -11.79
CA THR A 138 -0.83 6.55 -10.58
C THR A 138 0.05 7.65 -9.98
N GLN A 139 1.24 7.89 -10.53
CA GLN A 139 2.19 8.87 -10.02
C GLN A 139 2.38 10.01 -11.03
N TYR A 140 2.13 11.23 -10.58
CA TYR A 140 2.34 12.47 -11.30
C TYR A 140 2.87 13.51 -10.31
N ASN A 141 3.49 14.56 -10.83
CA ASN A 141 4.03 15.63 -10.00
C ASN A 141 3.91 16.97 -10.75
N GLN A 142 4.15 18.04 -10.02
CA GLN A 142 4.23 19.39 -10.56
C GLN A 142 5.70 19.78 -10.74
N ASP A 143 6.05 20.43 -11.85
CA ASP A 143 7.38 20.99 -12.05
C ASP A 143 7.57 22.34 -11.32
N SER A 144 8.75 22.95 -11.44
CA SER A 144 9.07 24.20 -10.76
C SER A 144 8.26 25.42 -11.23
N VAL A 145 7.59 25.33 -12.38
CA VAL A 145 6.77 26.41 -12.94
C VAL A 145 5.26 26.14 -12.79
N GLY A 146 4.89 25.07 -12.10
CA GLY A 146 3.51 24.77 -11.77
C GLY A 146 2.81 23.84 -12.77
N ILE A 147 3.53 23.21 -13.70
CA ILE A 147 2.94 22.32 -14.70
C ILE A 147 2.91 20.89 -14.17
N TRP A 148 1.73 20.29 -14.14
CA TRP A 148 1.51 18.90 -13.81
C TRP A 148 1.96 18.00 -14.95
N TYR A 149 2.65 16.91 -14.61
CA TYR A 149 3.09 15.90 -15.56
C TYR A 149 2.97 14.49 -14.95
N LEU A 150 2.66 13.52 -15.79
CA LEU A 150 2.73 12.10 -15.45
C LEU A 150 4.18 11.63 -15.48
N PHE A 151 4.64 10.89 -14.46
CA PHE A 151 5.96 10.24 -14.54
C PHE A 151 6.00 9.25 -15.73
N PRO A 152 7.20 8.91 -16.27
CA PRO A 152 7.34 7.96 -17.36
C PRO A 152 6.55 6.68 -17.09
N ILE A 153 5.80 6.19 -18.08
CA ILE A 153 4.89 5.04 -17.95
C ILE A 153 5.28 3.92 -18.92
N ASP A 154 5.12 2.67 -18.48
CA ASP A 154 5.18 1.49 -19.33
C ASP A 154 4.01 1.50 -20.33
N THR A 155 4.34 1.74 -21.60
CA THR A 155 3.38 1.81 -22.71
C THR A 155 2.81 0.44 -23.10
N LEU A 156 3.36 -0.65 -22.58
CA LEU A 156 2.85 -2.01 -22.80
C LEU A 156 1.75 -2.39 -21.82
N THR A 157 1.56 -1.64 -20.73
CA THR A 157 0.42 -1.87 -19.83
C THR A 157 -0.87 -1.43 -20.54
N SER A 158 -1.78 -2.38 -20.71
CA SER A 158 -3.10 -2.18 -21.32
C SER A 158 -4.12 -1.60 -20.34
N ASP A 159 -5.18 -0.99 -20.85
CA ASP A 159 -6.24 -0.42 -20.01
C ASP A 159 -7.05 -1.49 -19.27
N SER A 160 -7.17 -2.70 -19.83
CA SER A 160 -7.76 -3.82 -19.10
C SER A 160 -6.96 -4.20 -17.87
N GLN A 161 -5.62 -4.10 -17.92
CA GLN A 161 -4.76 -4.29 -16.74
C GLN A 161 -4.91 -3.15 -15.73
N ARG A 162 -5.11 -1.90 -16.16
CA ARG A 162 -5.36 -0.76 -15.26
C ARG A 162 -6.68 -0.91 -14.51
N VAL A 163 -7.74 -1.29 -15.22
CA VAL A 163 -9.09 -1.47 -14.65
C VAL A 163 -9.11 -2.54 -13.56
N VAL A 164 -8.33 -3.63 -13.68
CA VAL A 164 -8.21 -4.65 -12.62
C VAL A 164 -7.78 -4.03 -11.28
N TRP A 165 -6.96 -2.99 -11.32
CA TRP A 165 -6.45 -2.30 -10.13
C TRP A 165 -7.16 -0.97 -9.83
N ASN A 166 -8.38 -0.77 -10.35
CA ASN A 166 -9.14 0.48 -10.21
C ASN A 166 -8.37 1.73 -10.69
N VAL A 167 -7.47 1.57 -11.66
CA VAL A 167 -6.79 2.70 -12.31
C VAL A 167 -7.54 3.02 -13.62
N PRO A 168 -7.84 4.30 -13.91
CA PRO A 168 -8.44 4.71 -15.17
C PRO A 168 -7.61 4.32 -16.40
N PRO A 169 -8.21 4.26 -17.60
CA PRO A 169 -7.47 4.14 -18.86
C PRO A 169 -6.41 5.24 -19.03
N LEU A 170 -5.34 4.95 -19.77
CA LEU A 170 -4.23 5.89 -19.93
C LEU A 170 -4.66 7.27 -20.47
N ASP A 171 -5.59 7.30 -21.41
CA ASP A 171 -6.04 8.57 -21.98
C ASP A 171 -6.89 9.38 -20.99
N SER A 172 -7.62 8.73 -20.07
CA SER A 172 -8.31 9.42 -18.98
C SER A 172 -7.33 10.08 -18.01
N LEU A 173 -6.20 9.41 -17.71
CA LEU A 173 -5.14 9.98 -16.87
C LEU A 173 -4.48 11.20 -17.53
N LYS A 174 -4.26 11.17 -18.85
CA LYS A 174 -3.73 12.33 -19.58
C LYS A 174 -4.70 13.50 -19.57
N ILE A 175 -6.00 13.24 -19.78
CA ILE A 175 -7.05 14.27 -19.67
C ILE A 175 -7.06 14.89 -18.27
N GLU A 176 -6.91 14.09 -17.22
CA GLU A 176 -6.82 14.62 -15.85
C GLU A 176 -5.63 15.57 -15.67
N ILE A 177 -4.45 15.20 -16.20
CA ILE A 177 -3.27 16.07 -16.19
C ILE A 177 -3.50 17.36 -16.99
N ASP A 178 -4.15 17.28 -18.15
CA ASP A 178 -4.49 18.45 -18.96
C ASP A 178 -5.45 19.39 -18.21
N LEU A 179 -6.47 18.85 -17.54
CA LEU A 179 -7.39 19.61 -16.70
C LEU A 179 -6.69 20.29 -15.51
N LEU A 180 -5.74 19.59 -14.86
CA LEU A 180 -4.92 20.16 -13.79
C LEU A 180 -4.04 21.33 -14.29
N ASN A 181 -3.69 21.33 -15.57
CA ASN A 181 -2.95 22.41 -16.23
C ASN A 181 -3.85 23.50 -16.84
N GLY A 182 -5.19 23.35 -16.74
CA GLY A 182 -6.15 24.32 -17.26
C GLY A 182 -6.39 24.25 -18.77
N HIS A 183 -6.18 23.09 -19.38
CA HIS A 183 -6.44 22.80 -20.80
C HIS A 183 -7.80 22.14 -21.03
#